data_AF-A0A4Q2YUF6-F1
#
_entry.id   AF-A0A4Q2YUF6-F1
#
_cell.length_a   1.000
_cell.length_b   1.000
_cell.length_c   1.000
_cell.angle_alpha   90.00
_cell.angle_beta   90.00
_cell.angle_gamma   90.00
#
_symmetry.space_group_name_H-M   'P 1'
#
loop_
_entity.id
_entity.type
_entity.pdbx_description
1 polymer ?
#
loop_
_entity_poly.entity_id
_entity_poly.type
_entity_poly.pdbx_seq_one_letter_code
_entity_poly.pdbx_strand_id
1 'polypeptide(L)'
;MYTDRIDLTFVAEDLTAAAAGLTAAEGALILPSLNPVDRKHLPKIGMKNEALALQIIEVGRANPDLIPRGIDFAKIDRDIAARAQVNPLLIQSRRYTARLEDTRLLLGVDIYVVALAIYHSLKRNARSADLRASVEELTRGFARVRQTEPEPEIPNGTIIVP
;
A
#
# COMPACT_ATOMS: atom_id res chain seq x y z
N MET A 1 -9.35 8.29 -29.02
CA MET A 1 -9.17 9.74 -28.73
C MET A 1 -8.19 9.83 -27.57
N TYR A 2 -7.21 10.73 -27.64
CA TYR A 2 -6.30 10.98 -26.51
C TYR A 2 -7.10 11.57 -25.35
N THR A 3 -6.96 11.01 -24.16
CA THR A 3 -7.60 11.52 -22.94
C THR A 3 -6.54 11.62 -21.87
N ASP A 4 -6.27 12.86 -21.49
CA ASP A 4 -5.49 13.22 -20.33
C ASP A 4 -6.39 13.12 -19.09
N ARG A 5 -6.02 12.30 -18.11
CA ARG A 5 -6.90 11.97 -16.97
C ARG A 5 -6.70 12.94 -15.82
N ILE A 6 -5.48 13.36 -15.56
CA ILE A 6 -5.15 14.29 -14.48
C ILE A 6 -4.06 15.28 -14.90
N ASP A 7 -4.24 16.54 -14.51
CA ASP A 7 -3.22 17.58 -14.59
C ASP A 7 -2.87 18.00 -13.16
N LEU A 8 -1.67 17.62 -12.71
CA LEU A 8 -1.20 17.85 -11.35
C LEU A 8 0.25 18.30 -11.35
N THR A 9 0.52 19.35 -10.59
CA THR A 9 1.88 19.79 -10.27
C THR A 9 1.98 19.97 -8.76
N PHE A 10 3.04 19.47 -8.16
CA PHE A 10 3.35 19.67 -6.75
C PHE A 10 4.44 20.72 -6.62
N VAL A 11 4.27 21.66 -5.69
CA VAL A 11 5.35 22.58 -5.31
C VAL A 11 6.31 21.88 -4.34
N ALA A 12 7.59 22.25 -4.41
CA ALA A 12 8.63 21.60 -3.60
C ALA A 12 8.39 21.72 -2.09
N GLU A 13 7.76 22.82 -1.64
CA GLU A 13 7.39 23.05 -0.25
C GLU A 13 6.41 21.99 0.25
N ASP A 14 5.34 21.71 -0.49
CA ASP A 14 4.31 20.72 -0.11
C ASP A 14 4.90 19.30 -0.03
N LEU A 15 5.78 18.93 -0.97
CA LEU A 15 6.46 17.64 -0.96
C LEU A 15 7.39 17.49 0.25
N THR A 16 8.08 18.57 0.60
CA THR A 16 8.96 18.62 1.78
C THR A 16 8.13 18.49 3.06
N ALA A 17 7.00 19.21 3.15
CA ALA A 17 6.10 19.13 4.29
C ALA A 17 5.47 17.74 4.44
N ALA A 18 5.05 17.11 3.33
CA ALA A 18 4.51 15.75 3.34
C ALA A 18 5.55 14.72 3.81
N ALA A 19 6.79 14.81 3.33
CA ALA A 19 7.88 13.93 3.76
C ALA A 19 8.21 14.12 5.24
N ALA A 20 8.32 15.37 5.70
CA ALA A 20 8.56 15.68 7.11
C ALA A 20 7.43 15.16 8.02
N GLY A 21 6.17 15.24 7.57
CA GLY A 21 5.02 14.69 8.29
C GLY A 21 5.09 13.17 8.46
N LEU A 22 5.54 12.43 7.44
CA LEU A 22 5.75 10.99 7.54
C LEU A 22 6.87 10.67 8.54
N THR A 23 8.01 11.35 8.46
CA THR A 23 9.12 11.15 9.41
C THR A 23 8.72 11.51 10.85
N ALA A 24 7.94 12.58 11.03
CA ALA A 24 7.42 12.96 12.36
C ALA A 24 6.47 11.89 12.92
N ALA A 25 5.60 11.32 12.08
CA ALA A 25 4.70 10.24 12.48
C ALA A 25 5.46 8.97 12.88
N GLU A 26 6.51 8.60 12.14
CA GLU A 26 7.40 7.47 12.49
C GLU A 26 8.16 7.71 13.80
N GLY A 27 8.61 8.94 14.05
CA GLY A 27 9.31 9.30 15.29
C GLY A 27 8.41 9.37 16.53
N ALA A 28 7.11 9.63 16.36
CA ALA A 28 6.17 9.79 17.46
C ALA A 28 5.77 8.47 18.14
N LEU A 29 5.87 7.33 17.42
CA LEU A 29 5.45 6.02 17.91
C LEU A 29 6.55 4.98 17.70
N ILE A 30 6.97 4.32 18.78
CA ILE A 30 7.88 3.19 18.69
C ILE A 30 7.05 1.94 18.33
N LEU A 31 6.97 1.64 17.03
CA LEU A 31 6.21 0.50 16.51
C LEU A 31 7.15 -0.69 16.23
N PRO A 32 6.81 -1.90 16.71
CA PRO A 32 7.61 -3.08 16.40
C PRO A 32 7.46 -3.48 14.92
N SER A 33 8.57 -3.92 14.33
CA SER A 33 8.55 -4.52 12.99
C SER A 33 8.35 -6.04 13.09
N LEU A 34 7.58 -6.59 12.16
CA LEU A 34 7.35 -8.03 12.06
C LEU A 34 7.88 -8.51 10.71
N ASN A 35 8.78 -9.50 10.76
CA ASN A 35 9.30 -10.17 9.58
C ASN A 35 8.14 -10.80 8.76
N PRO A 36 8.17 -10.68 7.41
CA PRO A 36 7.20 -11.33 6.53
C PRO A 36 6.97 -12.83 6.79
N VAL A 37 8.00 -13.59 7.17
CA VAL A 37 7.90 -15.03 7.47
C VAL A 37 7.02 -15.25 8.70
N ASP A 38 7.34 -14.58 9.81
CA ASP A 38 6.61 -14.69 11.07
C ASP A 38 5.16 -14.22 10.91
N ARG A 39 4.94 -13.16 10.13
CA ARG A 39 3.61 -12.63 9.82
C ARG A 39 2.69 -13.66 9.19
N LYS A 40 3.21 -14.57 8.35
CA LYS A 40 2.39 -15.62 7.70
C LYS A 40 1.87 -16.65 8.70
N HIS A 41 2.60 -16.89 9.78
CA HIS A 41 2.29 -17.93 10.77
C HIS A 41 1.49 -17.43 11.97
N LEU A 42 1.34 -16.10 12.14
CA LEU A 42 0.53 -15.55 13.23
C LEU A 42 -0.97 -15.68 12.96
N PRO A 43 -1.77 -16.04 13.99
CA PRO A 43 -3.21 -16.01 13.89
C PRO A 43 -3.69 -14.58 13.64
N LYS A 44 -4.46 -14.39 12.58
CA LYS A 44 -4.99 -13.08 12.19
C LYS A 44 -6.27 -12.81 12.96
N ILE A 45 -6.26 -11.73 13.75
CA ILE A 45 -7.47 -11.26 14.42
C ILE A 45 -8.16 -10.21 13.53
N GLY A 46 -9.17 -10.65 12.80
CA GLY A 46 -10.11 -9.78 12.08
C GLY A 46 -11.24 -9.31 12.99
N MET A 47 -12.08 -8.40 12.51
CA MET A 47 -13.16 -7.77 13.32
C MET A 47 -14.05 -8.79 14.06
N LYS A 48 -14.44 -9.88 13.40
CA LYS A 48 -15.29 -10.93 14.01
C LYS A 48 -14.57 -11.67 15.14
N ASN A 49 -13.31 -12.04 14.91
CA ASN A 49 -12.50 -12.76 15.90
C ASN A 49 -12.12 -11.86 17.08
N GLU A 50 -11.99 -10.55 16.84
CA GLU A 50 -11.69 -9.56 17.87
C GLU A 50 -12.87 -9.37 18.82
N ALA A 51 -14.10 -9.19 18.31
CA ALA A 51 -15.29 -9.10 19.14
C ALA A 51 -15.48 -10.35 20.01
N LEU A 52 -15.28 -11.54 19.42
CA LEU A 52 -15.32 -12.81 20.16
C LEU A 52 -14.23 -12.88 21.24
N ALA A 53 -13.00 -12.47 20.93
CA ALA A 53 -11.90 -12.47 21.90
C ALA A 53 -12.21 -11.57 23.11
N LEU A 54 -12.77 -10.38 22.89
CA LEU A 54 -13.18 -9.48 23.97
C LEU A 54 -14.29 -10.09 24.84
N GLN A 55 -15.26 -10.77 24.23
CA GLN A 55 -16.31 -11.48 24.97
C GLN A 55 -15.75 -12.63 25.81
N ILE A 56 -14.82 -13.43 25.27
CA ILE A 56 -14.16 -14.51 26.00
C ILE A 56 -13.39 -13.95 27.21
N ILE A 57 -12.68 -12.83 27.05
CA ILE A 57 -11.95 -12.18 28.14
C ILE A 57 -12.92 -11.73 29.24
N GLU A 58 -14.07 -11.15 28.89
CA GLU A 58 -15.06 -10.70 29.86
C GLU A 58 -15.69 -11.85 30.63
N VAL A 59 -16.07 -12.93 29.94
CA VAL A 59 -16.55 -14.16 30.59
C VAL A 59 -15.47 -14.72 31.52
N GLY A 60 -14.20 -14.67 31.11
CA GLY A 60 -13.08 -15.12 31.94
C GLY A 60 -12.90 -14.26 33.21
N ARG A 61 -13.04 -12.94 33.10
CA ARG A 61 -13.01 -12.03 34.26
C ARG A 61 -14.12 -12.31 35.26
N ALA A 62 -15.32 -12.64 34.77
CA ALA A 62 -16.45 -12.98 35.62
C ALA A 62 -16.30 -14.34 36.35
N ASN A 63 -15.37 -15.19 35.91
CA ASN A 63 -15.17 -16.53 36.45
C ASN A 63 -13.68 -16.77 36.81
N PRO A 64 -13.09 -15.97 37.71
CA PRO A 64 -11.64 -15.96 37.96
C PRO A 64 -11.11 -17.31 38.48
N ASP A 65 -11.96 -18.10 39.14
CA ASP A 65 -11.61 -19.43 39.66
C ASP A 65 -11.27 -20.45 38.55
N LEU A 66 -11.76 -20.21 37.33
CA LEU A 66 -11.53 -21.05 36.15
C LEU A 66 -10.33 -20.58 35.31
N ILE A 67 -9.69 -19.47 35.70
CA ILE A 67 -8.64 -18.82 34.91
C ILE A 67 -7.25 -19.29 35.36
N PRO A 68 -6.34 -19.63 34.43
CA PRO A 68 -4.97 -20.00 34.76
C PRO A 68 -4.27 -18.94 35.62
N ARG A 69 -3.60 -19.39 36.68
CA ARG A 69 -2.72 -18.54 37.51
C ARG A 69 -1.61 -17.97 36.63
N GLY A 70 -1.54 -16.65 36.50
CA GLY A 70 -0.55 -15.95 35.68
C GLY A 70 -1.12 -15.08 34.57
N ILE A 71 -2.44 -15.15 34.32
CA ILE A 71 -3.09 -14.17 33.44
C ILE A 71 -3.15 -12.80 34.12
N ASP A 72 -2.48 -11.82 33.50
CA ASP A 72 -2.51 -10.41 33.92
C ASP A 72 -3.60 -9.66 33.15
N PHE A 73 -4.76 -9.53 33.78
CA PHE A 73 -5.89 -8.79 33.23
C PHE A 73 -5.60 -7.29 33.04
N ALA A 74 -4.71 -6.69 33.84
CA ALA A 74 -4.34 -5.29 33.67
C ALA A 74 -3.44 -5.09 32.44
N LYS A 75 -2.56 -6.06 32.14
CA LYS A 75 -1.84 -6.08 30.87
C LYS A 75 -2.80 -6.22 29.69
N ILE A 76 -3.77 -7.13 29.76
CA ILE A 76 -4.77 -7.31 28.70
C ILE A 76 -5.52 -6.00 28.42
N ASP A 77 -5.93 -5.26 29.46
CA ASP A 77 -6.61 -3.97 29.28
C ASP A 77 -5.75 -2.94 28.54
N ARG A 78 -4.45 -2.90 28.84
CA ARG A 78 -3.49 -2.06 28.11
C ARG A 78 -3.34 -2.48 26.65
N ASP A 79 -3.28 -3.78 26.37
CA ASP A 79 -3.18 -4.30 24.99
C ASP A 79 -4.44 -3.96 24.17
N ILE A 80 -5.63 -4.11 24.76
CA ILE A 80 -6.91 -3.74 24.13
C ILE A 80 -6.93 -2.24 23.81
N ALA A 81 -6.57 -1.39 24.78
CA ALA A 81 -6.53 0.05 24.60
C ALA A 81 -5.51 0.47 23.51
N ALA A 82 -4.30 -0.09 23.54
CA ALA A 82 -3.26 0.20 22.56
C ALA A 82 -3.71 -0.19 21.13
N ARG A 83 -4.36 -1.35 20.98
CA ARG A 83 -4.90 -1.78 19.68
C ARG A 83 -5.98 -0.82 19.17
N ALA A 84 -6.88 -0.36 20.05
CA ALA A 84 -7.91 0.61 19.69
C ALA A 84 -7.32 1.96 19.24
N GLN A 85 -6.18 2.37 19.81
CA GLN A 85 -5.47 3.60 19.43
C GLN A 85 -4.73 3.48 18.08
N VAL A 86 -4.16 2.31 17.77
CA VAL A 86 -3.42 2.09 16.51
C VAL A 86 -4.35 1.95 15.30
N ASN A 87 -5.52 1.32 15.47
CA ASN A 87 -6.49 1.10 14.38
C ASN A 87 -6.85 2.35 13.56
N PRO A 88 -7.24 3.51 14.14
CA PRO A 88 -7.56 4.70 13.35
C PRO A 88 -6.37 5.25 12.57
N LEU A 89 -5.16 5.20 13.14
CA LEU A 89 -3.93 5.63 12.45
C LEU A 89 -3.66 4.76 11.23
N LEU A 90 -3.84 3.44 11.36
CA LEU A 90 -3.69 2.49 10.26
C LEU A 90 -4.72 2.75 9.15
N ILE A 91 -5.97 3.02 9.50
CA ILE A 91 -7.03 3.35 8.52
C ILE A 91 -6.69 4.63 7.75
N GLN A 92 -6.25 5.68 8.46
CA GLN A 92 -5.85 6.94 7.85
C GLN A 92 -4.64 6.77 6.92
N SER A 93 -3.63 6.03 7.37
CA SER A 93 -2.43 5.72 6.58
C SER A 93 -2.80 4.98 5.29
N ARG A 94 -3.61 3.92 5.36
CA ARG A 94 -4.08 3.17 4.18
C ARG A 94 -4.81 4.05 3.18
N ARG A 95 -5.71 4.93 3.66
CA ARG A 95 -6.43 5.86 2.79
C ARG A 95 -5.49 6.85 2.09
N TYR A 96 -4.47 7.34 2.80
CA TYR A 96 -3.47 8.23 2.22
C TYR A 96 -2.63 7.51 1.16
N THR A 97 -2.13 6.31 1.48
CA THR A 97 -1.38 5.46 0.54
C THR A 97 -2.19 5.16 -0.72
N ALA A 98 -3.45 4.75 -0.59
CA ALA A 98 -4.33 4.48 -1.73
C ALA A 98 -4.44 5.68 -2.68
N ARG A 99 -4.59 6.90 -2.13
CA ARG A 99 -4.64 8.13 -2.95
C ARG A 99 -3.33 8.41 -3.68
N LEU A 100 -2.18 8.14 -3.05
CA LEU A 100 -0.87 8.26 -3.70
C LEU A 100 -0.69 7.22 -4.81
N GLU A 101 -1.15 5.98 -4.58
CA GLU A 101 -1.14 4.90 -5.58
C GLU A 101 -2.03 5.23 -6.79
N ASP A 102 -3.26 5.69 -6.55
CA ASP A 102 -4.18 6.14 -7.60
C ASP A 102 -3.57 7.28 -8.41
N THR A 103 -2.97 8.28 -7.74
CA THR A 103 -2.30 9.41 -8.40
C THR A 103 -1.14 8.92 -9.27
N ARG A 104 -0.29 8.04 -8.74
CA ARG A 104 0.83 7.45 -9.48
C ARG A 104 0.35 6.67 -10.71
N LEU A 105 -0.72 5.89 -10.56
CA LEU A 105 -1.30 5.11 -11.65
C LEU A 105 -1.83 6.03 -12.75
N LEU A 106 -2.63 7.04 -12.38
CA LEU A 106 -3.22 7.97 -13.34
C LEU A 106 -2.13 8.74 -14.12
N LEU A 107 -1.11 9.27 -13.44
CA LEU A 107 0.03 9.93 -14.09
C LEU A 107 0.75 8.98 -15.05
N GLY A 108 0.98 7.73 -14.62
CA GLY A 108 1.62 6.71 -15.46
C GLY A 108 0.81 6.37 -16.71
N VAL A 109 -0.51 6.30 -16.60
CA VAL A 109 -1.41 6.07 -17.74
C VAL A 109 -1.33 7.23 -18.73
N ASP A 110 -1.37 8.48 -18.26
CA ASP A 110 -1.32 9.65 -19.13
C ASP A 110 0.02 9.72 -19.88
N ILE A 111 1.15 9.49 -19.18
CA ILE A 111 2.48 9.36 -19.78
C ILE A 111 2.50 8.26 -20.85
N TYR A 112 1.98 7.08 -20.52
CA TYR A 112 2.04 5.92 -21.42
C TYR A 112 1.21 6.12 -22.69
N VAL A 113 0.01 6.70 -22.57
CA VAL A 113 -0.86 6.97 -23.73
C VAL A 113 -0.21 8.00 -24.66
N VAL A 114 0.39 9.07 -24.12
CA VAL A 114 1.14 10.05 -24.93
C VAL A 114 2.33 9.37 -25.62
N ALA A 115 3.12 8.58 -24.89
CA ALA A 115 4.27 7.88 -25.44
C ALA A 115 3.90 6.94 -26.59
N LEU A 116 2.80 6.20 -26.47
CA LEU A 116 2.28 5.34 -27.56
C LEU A 116 1.84 6.16 -28.77
N ALA A 117 1.15 7.29 -28.58
CA ALA A 117 0.74 8.16 -29.67
C ALA A 117 1.96 8.71 -30.43
N ILE A 118 2.99 9.15 -29.71
CA ILE A 118 4.27 9.60 -30.28
C ILE A 118 4.94 8.46 -31.04
N TYR A 119 5.09 7.29 -30.43
CA TYR A 119 5.70 6.12 -31.06
C TYR A 119 4.98 5.74 -32.37
N HIS A 120 3.65 5.68 -32.37
CA HIS A 120 2.89 5.39 -33.58
C HIS A 120 3.05 6.47 -34.66
N SER A 121 3.17 7.74 -34.26
CA SER A 121 3.47 8.84 -35.20
C SER A 121 4.86 8.67 -35.82
N LEU A 122 5.88 8.40 -35.01
CA LEU A 122 7.25 8.16 -35.49
C LEU A 122 7.31 6.96 -36.43
N LYS A 123 6.66 5.85 -36.07
CA LYS A 123 6.60 4.65 -36.91
C LYS A 123 5.96 4.90 -38.27
N ARG A 124 4.91 5.72 -38.35
CA ARG A 124 4.27 6.07 -39.63
C ARG A 124 5.08 7.06 -40.46
N ASN A 125 5.80 7.98 -39.82
CA ASN A 125 6.44 9.12 -40.49
C ASN A 125 7.96 8.98 -40.66
N ALA A 126 8.59 7.91 -40.18
CA ALA A 126 10.04 7.73 -40.26
C ALA A 126 10.52 7.64 -41.71
N ARG A 127 11.34 8.62 -42.14
CA ARG A 127 11.89 8.71 -43.51
C ARG A 127 13.39 8.40 -43.60
N SER A 128 14.18 8.67 -42.56
CA SER A 128 15.62 8.33 -42.51
C SER A 128 15.85 6.90 -42.02
N ALA A 129 16.96 6.29 -42.42
CA ALA A 129 17.36 4.97 -41.96
C ALA A 129 17.60 4.96 -40.43
N ASP A 130 18.28 6.00 -39.91
CA ASP A 130 18.58 6.14 -38.48
C ASP A 130 17.31 6.17 -37.63
N LEU A 131 16.30 6.96 -38.03
CA LEU A 131 15.04 7.04 -37.28
C LEU A 131 14.25 5.73 -37.35
N ARG A 132 14.29 5.00 -38.47
CA ARG A 132 13.66 3.68 -38.56
C ARG A 132 14.33 2.68 -37.61
N ALA A 133 15.67 2.66 -37.56
CA ALA A 133 16.41 1.82 -36.64
C ALA A 133 16.07 2.14 -35.17
N SER A 134 15.95 3.42 -34.80
CA SER A 134 15.53 3.83 -33.47
C SER A 134 14.10 3.36 -33.13
N VAL A 135 13.14 3.47 -34.06
CA VAL A 135 11.76 2.99 -33.84
C VAL A 135 11.70 1.46 -33.68
N GLU A 136 12.50 0.71 -34.43
CA GLU A 136 12.61 -0.75 -34.28
C GLU A 136 13.19 -1.15 -32.93
N GLU A 137 14.17 -0.40 -32.41
CA GLU A 137 14.69 -0.59 -31.06
C GLU A 137 13.63 -0.35 -29.98
N LEU A 138 12.86 0.74 -30.09
CA LEU A 138 11.74 1.02 -29.19
C LEU A 138 10.71 -0.12 -29.19
N THR A 139 10.43 -0.70 -30.36
CA THR A 139 9.51 -1.84 -30.51
C THR A 139 9.99 -3.06 -29.71
N ARG A 140 11.29 -3.36 -29.72
CA ARG A 140 11.90 -4.45 -28.94
C ARG A 140 11.84 -4.17 -27.44
N GLY A 141 11.97 -2.90 -27.03
CA GLY A 141 11.78 -2.45 -25.65
C GLY A 141 10.40 -2.79 -25.10
N PHE A 142 9.32 -2.46 -25.82
CA PHE A 142 7.95 -2.79 -25.41
C PHE A 142 7.71 -4.31 -25.29
N ALA A 143 8.29 -5.11 -26.19
CA ALA A 143 8.17 -6.57 -26.14
C ALA A 143 8.84 -7.19 -24.90
N ARG A 144 9.94 -6.60 -24.43
CA ARG A 144 10.63 -7.02 -23.19
C ARG A 144 9.86 -6.62 -21.93
N VAL A 145 9.31 -5.41 -21.87
CA VAL A 145 8.50 -4.94 -20.72
C VAL A 145 7.33 -5.88 -20.47
N ARG A 146 6.66 -6.35 -21.52
CA ARG A 146 5.55 -7.32 -21.42
C ARG A 146 5.97 -8.70 -20.87
N GLN A 147 7.26 -9.05 -20.91
CA GLN A 147 7.79 -10.32 -20.39
C GLN A 147 8.41 -10.19 -18.99
N THR A 148 8.70 -8.96 -18.55
CA THR A 148 9.39 -8.66 -17.28
C THR A 148 8.46 -8.05 -16.24
N GLU A 149 7.16 -8.23 -16.38
CA GLU A 149 6.19 -7.91 -15.33
C GLU A 149 5.88 -9.19 -14.53
N PRO A 150 6.73 -9.64 -13.58
CA PRO A 150 6.17 -10.26 -12.40
C PRO A 150 5.32 -9.17 -11.74
N GLU A 151 4.06 -9.51 -11.48
CA GLU A 151 3.16 -8.72 -10.64
C GLU A 151 3.98 -8.21 -9.45
N PRO A 152 4.01 -6.89 -9.17
CA PRO A 152 4.69 -6.42 -7.98
C PRO A 152 4.09 -7.21 -6.82
N GLU A 153 4.92 -7.96 -6.10
CA GLU A 153 4.54 -8.47 -4.78
C GLU A 153 4.32 -7.24 -3.90
N ILE A 154 3.14 -6.63 -4.03
CA ILE A 154 2.51 -5.93 -2.93
C ILE A 154 2.45 -7.01 -1.86
N PRO A 155 3.11 -6.87 -0.69
CA PRO A 155 2.98 -7.85 0.37
C PRO A 155 1.49 -8.01 0.63
N ASN A 156 0.92 -9.15 0.21
CA ASN A 156 -0.50 -9.37 0.11
C ASN A 156 -1.18 -9.06 1.45
N GLY A 157 -1.63 -7.83 1.57
CA GLY A 157 -2.56 -7.34 2.58
C GLY A 157 -3.96 -7.51 2.06
N THR A 158 -4.30 -8.70 1.53
CA THR A 158 -5.68 -9.12 1.36
C THR A 158 -6.32 -9.11 2.74
N ILE A 159 -6.98 -8.01 3.06
CA ILE A 159 -8.17 -8.02 3.91
C ILE A 159 -9.32 -7.69 2.98
N ILE A 160 -9.79 -8.73 2.29
CA ILE A 160 -11.22 -8.90 2.09
C ILE A 160 -11.78 -9.12 3.49
N VAL A 161 -12.70 -8.28 3.96
CA VAL A 161 -14.13 -8.57 4.30
C VAL A 161 -14.76 -7.28 4.89
N PRO A 162 -16.06 -6.96 4.68
CA PRO A 162 -16.99 -7.36 3.62
C PRO A 162 -17.14 -6.30 2.51
#